data_AF-A0A2H6AVQ8-F1
#
_entry.id   AF-A0A2H6AVQ8-F1
#
_cell.length_a   1.000
_cell.length_b   1.000
_cell.length_c   1.000
_cell.angle_alpha   90.00
_cell.angle_beta   90.00
_cell.angle_gamma   90.00
#
_symmetry.space_group_name_H-M   'P 1'
#
loop_
_entity.id
_entity.type
_entity.pdbx_description
1 polymer ?
#
loop_
_entity_poly.entity_id
_entity_poly.type
_entity_poly.pdbx_seq_one_letter_code
_entity_poly.pdbx_strand_id
1 'polypeptide(L)'
;MTTAKAEKVEAKVQAPAFPRVDVEALFALQRANLETLFQAQKLVFDLFETLSRRQAEVVREVLARAEAYAKGFDPARQPKAYVEDARAAVEKAMAEVKQAVELGLETQRKVVELLVQRAAAHLDEMKKLAA
;
A
#
# COMPACT_ATOMS: atom_id res chain seq x y z
N MET A 1 -60.32 -55.20 -26.27
CA MET A 1 -59.31 -54.32 -26.91
C MET A 1 -59.57 -52.90 -26.43
N THR A 2 -59.05 -52.54 -25.25
CA THR A 2 -57.87 -51.67 -25.03
C THR A 2 -58.17 -50.17 -25.18
N THR A 3 -58.83 -49.58 -24.20
CA THR A 3 -58.82 -48.12 -23.96
C THR A 3 -57.61 -47.79 -23.08
N ALA A 4 -56.49 -47.46 -23.72
CA ALA A 4 -55.29 -47.01 -23.05
C ALA A 4 -55.52 -45.61 -22.47
N LYS A 5 -55.52 -45.52 -21.15
CA LYS A 5 -55.57 -44.30 -20.36
C LYS A 5 -54.26 -43.55 -20.61
N ALA A 6 -54.33 -42.39 -21.26
CA ALA A 6 -53.18 -41.51 -21.41
C ALA A 6 -52.82 -40.92 -20.03
N GLU A 7 -51.90 -41.57 -19.34
CA GLU A 7 -51.33 -41.06 -18.10
C GLU A 7 -50.41 -39.89 -18.46
N LYS A 8 -50.88 -38.69 -18.16
CA LYS A 8 -50.15 -37.44 -18.35
C LYS A 8 -49.02 -37.42 -17.33
N VAL A 9 -47.84 -37.90 -17.73
CA VAL A 9 -46.62 -37.81 -16.92
C VAL A 9 -46.19 -36.34 -16.91
N GLU A 10 -46.71 -35.57 -15.94
CA GLU A 10 -46.16 -34.27 -15.60
C GLU A 10 -44.79 -34.48 -14.97
N ALA A 11 -43.74 -34.43 -15.79
CA ALA A 11 -42.38 -34.33 -15.30
C ALA A 11 -42.25 -32.99 -14.55
N LYS A 12 -42.41 -33.04 -13.22
CA LYS A 12 -41.99 -31.97 -12.32
C LYS A 12 -40.48 -31.81 -12.47
N VAL A 13 -40.07 -30.94 -13.39
CA VAL A 13 -38.70 -30.41 -13.43
C VAL A 13 -38.55 -29.57 -12.17
N GLN A 14 -38.08 -30.19 -11.09
CA GLN A 14 -37.54 -29.47 -9.94
C GLN A 14 -36.27 -28.80 -10.44
N ALA A 15 -36.38 -27.53 -10.80
CA ALA A 15 -35.21 -26.70 -11.06
C ALA A 15 -34.29 -26.80 -9.83
N PRO A 16 -32.97 -27.01 -9.99
CA PRO A 16 -32.07 -26.99 -8.86
C PRO A 16 -32.23 -25.65 -8.15
N ALA A 17 -32.40 -25.69 -6.82
CA ALA A 17 -32.45 -24.49 -6.02
C ALA A 17 -31.10 -23.78 -6.17
N PHE A 18 -31.07 -22.67 -6.91
CA PHE A 18 -29.91 -21.80 -6.92
C PHE A 18 -29.72 -21.26 -5.49
N PRO A 19 -28.51 -21.35 -4.92
CA PRO A 19 -28.25 -20.76 -3.61
C PRO A 19 -28.65 -19.28 -3.66
N ARG A 20 -29.36 -18.82 -2.62
CA ARG A 20 -29.77 -17.41 -2.51
C ARG A 20 -28.50 -16.59 -2.28
N VAL A 21 -27.87 -16.12 -3.36
CA VAL A 21 -26.71 -15.24 -3.27
C VAL A 21 -27.16 -13.94 -2.61
N ASP A 22 -26.55 -13.63 -1.46
CA ASP A 22 -26.74 -12.34 -0.80
C ASP A 22 -26.07 -11.23 -1.63
N VAL A 23 -26.88 -10.48 -2.37
CA VAL A 23 -26.43 -9.39 -3.25
C VAL A 23 -25.82 -8.24 -2.45
N GLU A 24 -26.31 -7.99 -1.24
CA GLU A 24 -25.78 -6.94 -0.36
C GLU A 24 -24.39 -7.34 0.14
N ALA A 25 -24.22 -8.61 0.56
CA ALA A 25 -22.92 -9.17 0.90
C ALA A 25 -21.94 -9.14 -0.28
N LEU A 26 -22.40 -9.40 -1.51
CA LEU A 26 -21.57 -9.29 -2.72
C LEU A 26 -21.13 -7.84 -2.99
N PHE A 27 -22.02 -6.87 -2.82
CA PHE A 27 -21.66 -5.46 -2.95
C PHE A 27 -20.67 -5.01 -1.88
N ALA A 28 -20.87 -5.43 -0.64
CA ALA A 28 -19.96 -5.17 0.46
C ALA A 28 -18.57 -5.77 0.18
N LEU A 29 -18.52 -7.01 -0.35
CA LEU A 29 -17.30 -7.70 -0.75
C LEU A 29 -16.49 -6.89 -1.78
N GLN A 30 -17.16 -6.42 -2.84
CA GLN A 30 -16.52 -5.65 -3.90
C GLN A 30 -16.08 -4.27 -3.41
N ARG A 31 -16.89 -3.61 -2.58
CA ARG A 31 -16.53 -2.35 -1.95
C ARG A 31 -15.27 -2.49 -1.09
N ALA A 32 -15.18 -3.54 -0.28
CA ALA A 32 -14.01 -3.81 0.56
C ALA A 32 -12.74 -4.07 -0.27
N ASN A 33 -12.86 -4.71 -1.44
CA ASN A 33 -11.74 -4.89 -2.37
C ASN A 33 -11.22 -3.54 -2.87
N LEU A 34 -12.12 -2.69 -3.37
CA LEU A 34 -11.76 -1.37 -3.90
C LEU A 34 -11.13 -0.49 -2.83
N GLU A 35 -11.70 -0.49 -1.63
CA GLU A 35 -11.18 0.25 -0.48
C GLU A 35 -9.75 -0.21 -0.12
N THR A 36 -9.51 -1.53 -0.08
CA THR A 36 -8.17 -2.08 0.19
C THR A 36 -7.16 -1.63 -0.86
N LEU A 37 -7.54 -1.67 -2.15
CA LEU A 37 -6.69 -1.21 -3.24
C LEU A 37 -6.40 0.28 -3.14
N PHE A 38 -7.42 1.09 -2.79
CA PHE A 38 -7.27 2.52 -2.59
C PHE A 38 -6.33 2.82 -1.42
N GLN A 39 -6.47 2.13 -0.29
CA GLN A 39 -5.58 2.29 0.86
C GLN A 39 -4.14 1.89 0.54
N ALA A 40 -3.92 0.80 -0.21
CA ALA A 40 -2.59 0.41 -0.66
C ALA A 40 -1.96 1.49 -1.57
N GLN A 41 -2.72 2.06 -2.52
CA GLN A 41 -2.24 3.17 -3.36
C GLN A 41 -1.95 4.42 -2.53
N LYS A 42 -2.81 4.74 -1.56
CA LYS A 42 -2.62 5.87 -0.65
C LYS A 42 -1.33 5.74 0.15
N LEU A 43 -0.99 4.55 0.67
CA LEU A 43 0.27 4.34 1.39
C LEU A 43 1.49 4.64 0.50
N VAL A 44 1.46 4.21 -0.77
CA VAL A 44 2.53 4.51 -1.73
C VAL A 44 2.60 6.00 -2.05
N PHE A 45 1.45 6.67 -2.17
CA PHE A 45 1.39 8.11 -2.37
C PHE A 45 1.93 8.88 -1.16
N ASP A 46 1.55 8.49 0.06
CA ASP A 46 2.01 9.10 1.30
C ASP A 46 3.53 8.91 1.47
N LEU A 47 4.08 7.77 1.05
CA LEU A 47 5.53 7.55 0.96
C LEU A 47 6.19 8.56 0.00
N PHE A 48 5.63 8.74 -1.19
CA PHE A 48 6.14 9.70 -2.17
C PHE A 48 6.05 11.15 -1.67
N GLU A 49 4.93 11.54 -1.06
CA GLU A 49 4.76 12.86 -0.47
C GLU A 49 5.80 13.10 0.64
N THR A 50 6.02 12.11 1.49
CA THR A 50 7.00 12.21 2.58
C THR A 50 8.42 12.34 2.04
N LEU A 51 8.80 11.54 1.04
CA LEU A 51 10.12 11.61 0.41
C LEU A 51 10.34 12.93 -0.35
N SER A 52 9.32 13.44 -1.06
CA SER A 52 9.42 14.70 -1.80
C SER A 52 9.51 15.93 -0.88
N ARG A 53 8.74 15.96 0.22
CA ARG A 53 8.88 16.99 1.26
C ARG A 53 10.29 17.02 1.84
N ARG A 54 10.91 15.85 2.05
CA ARG A 54 12.31 15.76 2.50
C ARG A 54 13.32 16.23 1.46
N GLN A 55 13.14 15.93 0.18
CA GLN A 55 14.05 16.45 -0.85
C GLN A 55 14.08 17.99 -0.87
N ALA A 56 12.96 18.65 -0.58
CA ALA A 56 12.95 20.11 -0.45
C ALA A 56 13.79 20.62 0.74
N GLU A 57 13.81 19.88 1.85
CA GLU A 57 14.67 20.19 3.01
C GLU A 57 16.15 19.97 2.70
N VAL A 58 16.49 18.86 2.04
CA VAL A 58 17.85 18.56 1.59
C VAL A 58 18.36 19.66 0.65
N VAL A 59 17.55 20.11 -0.31
CA VAL A 59 17.93 21.21 -1.24
C VAL A 59 18.19 22.51 -0.48
N ARG A 60 17.34 22.88 0.50
CA ARG A 60 17.57 24.07 1.32
C ARG A 60 18.87 23.99 2.09
N GLU A 61 19.19 22.82 2.63
CA GLU A 61 20.44 22.63 3.35
C GLU A 61 21.65 22.66 2.42
N VAL A 62 21.56 22.05 1.24
CA VAL A 62 22.63 22.13 0.23
C VAL A 62 22.90 23.58 -0.17
N LEU A 63 21.85 24.39 -0.36
CA LEU A 63 21.99 25.82 -0.64
C LEU A 63 22.65 26.56 0.53
N ALA A 64 22.24 26.28 1.77
CA ALA A 64 22.87 26.87 2.96
C ALA A 64 24.35 26.48 3.10
N ARG A 65 24.71 25.22 2.81
CA ARG A 65 26.09 24.75 2.79
C ARG A 65 26.88 25.39 1.65
N ALA A 66 26.32 25.50 0.46
CA ALA A 66 26.96 26.15 -0.68
C ALA A 66 27.24 27.63 -0.39
N GLU A 67 26.31 28.35 0.23
CA GLU A 67 26.54 29.71 0.71
C GLU A 67 27.64 29.77 1.79
N ALA A 68 27.64 28.84 2.74
CA ALA A 68 28.66 28.78 3.78
C ALA A 68 30.06 28.50 3.20
N TYR A 69 30.18 27.61 2.21
CA TYR A 69 31.43 27.37 1.50
C TYR A 69 31.86 28.56 0.64
N ALA A 70 30.93 29.21 -0.06
CA ALA A 70 31.21 30.40 -0.86
C ALA A 70 31.66 31.61 -0.01
N LYS A 71 31.11 31.74 1.21
CA LYS A 71 31.48 32.80 2.16
C LYS A 71 32.67 32.43 3.08
N GLY A 72 33.03 31.15 3.15
CA GLY A 72 33.90 30.60 4.19
C GLY A 72 35.20 29.95 3.71
N PHE A 73 35.61 30.16 2.45
CA PHE A 73 36.95 29.75 2.00
C PHE A 73 38.00 30.67 2.62
N ASP A 74 38.38 30.34 3.85
CA ASP A 74 39.45 30.98 4.59
C ASP A 74 40.72 30.12 4.49
N PRO A 75 41.79 30.60 3.81
CA PRO A 75 43.06 29.89 3.75
C PRO A 75 43.74 29.72 5.12
N ALA A 76 43.29 30.43 6.16
CA ALA A 76 43.73 30.23 7.55
C ALA A 76 42.99 29.08 8.28
N ARG A 77 41.92 28.52 7.68
CA ARG A 77 41.12 27.46 8.31
C ARG A 77 41.92 26.16 8.38
N GLN A 78 41.96 25.54 9.57
CA GLN A 78 42.76 24.34 9.78
C GLN A 78 42.26 23.14 8.95
N PRO A 79 43.15 22.31 8.40
CA PRO A 79 42.80 21.11 7.62
C PRO A 79 41.82 20.16 8.34
N LYS A 80 41.90 20.08 9.69
CA LYS A 80 40.98 19.28 10.52
C LYS A 80 39.52 19.71 10.38
N ALA A 81 39.24 21.00 10.23
CA ALA A 81 37.87 21.50 10.09
C ALA A 81 37.20 20.99 8.80
N TYR A 82 37.97 20.89 7.71
CA TYR A 82 37.47 20.33 6.45
C TYR A 82 37.18 18.83 6.55
N VAL A 83 37.99 18.08 7.31
CA VAL A 83 37.76 16.65 7.56
C VAL A 83 36.51 16.43 8.42
N GLU A 84 36.27 17.27 9.43
CA GLU A 84 35.06 17.20 10.24
C GLU A 84 33.80 17.57 9.44
N ASP A 85 33.87 18.61 8.61
CA ASP A 85 32.76 18.98 7.71
C ASP A 85 32.42 17.83 6.74
N ALA A 86 33.42 17.19 6.15
CA ALA A 86 33.23 16.03 5.27
C ALA A 86 32.62 14.83 6.01
N ARG A 87 33.08 14.54 7.23
CA ARG A 87 32.54 13.47 8.05
C ARG A 87 31.08 13.72 8.43
N ALA A 88 30.75 14.94 8.87
CA ALA A 88 29.39 15.33 9.19
C ALA A 88 28.46 15.24 7.97
N ALA A 89 28.95 15.59 6.78
CA ALA A 89 28.19 15.43 5.54
C ALA A 89 27.90 13.96 5.21
N VAL A 90 28.87 13.05 5.40
CA VAL A 90 28.70 11.61 5.18
C VAL A 90 27.76 10.99 6.20
N GLU A 91 27.93 11.29 7.49
CA GLU A 91 27.05 10.79 8.56
C GLU A 91 25.60 11.22 8.32
N LYS A 92 25.40 12.46 7.86
CA LYS A 92 24.07 12.95 7.49
C LYS A 92 23.48 12.22 6.28
N ALA A 93 24.24 12.07 5.19
CA ALA A 93 23.77 11.36 4.00
C ALA A 93 23.38 9.91 4.33
N MET A 94 24.15 9.24 5.18
CA MET A 94 23.82 7.88 5.65
C MET A 94 22.55 7.86 6.50
N ALA A 95 22.31 8.86 7.35
CA ALA A 95 21.08 8.97 8.12
C ALA A 95 19.85 9.17 7.22
N GLU A 96 19.96 10.02 6.19
CA GLU A 96 18.87 10.26 5.22
C GLU A 96 18.53 9.00 4.42
N VAL A 97 19.55 8.28 3.92
CA VAL A 97 19.36 7.01 3.22
C VAL A 97 18.72 5.98 4.14
N LYS A 98 19.20 5.85 5.38
CA LYS A 98 18.63 4.90 6.35
C LYS A 98 17.16 5.19 6.60
N GLN A 99 16.79 6.44 6.82
CA GLN A 99 15.39 6.80 7.05
C GLN A 99 14.51 6.56 5.80
N ALA A 100 15.03 6.80 4.59
CA ALA A 100 14.30 6.51 3.36
C ALA A 100 14.04 5.00 3.19
N VAL A 101 15.04 4.18 3.50
CA VAL A 101 14.92 2.71 3.49
C VAL A 101 13.93 2.23 4.55
N GLU A 102 14.01 2.75 5.78
CA GLU A 102 13.08 2.40 6.86
C GLU A 102 11.63 2.73 6.48
N LEU A 103 11.38 3.92 5.94
CA LEU A 103 10.05 4.34 5.50
C LEU A 103 9.53 3.48 4.33
N GLY A 104 10.40 3.12 3.39
CA GLY A 104 10.05 2.22 2.29
C GLY A 104 9.68 0.81 2.78
N LEU A 105 10.48 0.23 3.67
CA LEU A 105 10.22 -1.09 4.28
C LEU A 105 8.94 -1.08 5.12
N GLU A 106 8.70 -0.03 5.90
CA GLU A 106 7.48 0.13 6.68
C GLU A 106 6.25 0.21 5.77
N THR A 107 6.33 0.99 4.69
CA THR A 107 5.24 1.11 3.70
C THR A 107 4.95 -0.24 3.05
N GLN A 108 5.98 -0.96 2.61
CA GLN A 108 5.83 -2.30 2.04
C GLN A 108 5.18 -3.27 3.04
N ARG A 109 5.59 -3.23 4.31
CA ARG A 109 4.98 -4.04 5.37
C ARG A 109 3.50 -3.73 5.55
N LYS A 110 3.12 -2.44 5.60
CA LYS A 110 1.71 -2.02 5.73
C LYS A 110 0.86 -2.48 4.54
N VAL A 111 1.40 -2.41 3.32
CA VAL A 111 0.71 -2.91 2.13
C VAL A 111 0.49 -4.43 2.22
N VAL A 112 1.52 -5.19 2.58
CA VAL A 112 1.40 -6.65 2.76
C VAL A 112 0.38 -6.99 3.85
N GLU A 113 0.41 -6.29 4.97
CA GLU A 113 -0.54 -6.47 6.08
C GLU A 113 -1.99 -6.21 5.63
N LEU A 114 -2.23 -5.14 4.87
CA LEU A 114 -3.53 -4.83 4.26
C LEU A 114 -4.04 -5.99 3.38
N LEU A 115 -3.17 -6.54 2.53
CA LEU A 115 -3.53 -7.64 1.65
C LEU A 115 -3.80 -8.94 2.41
N VAL A 116 -3.00 -9.26 3.43
CA VAL A 116 -3.21 -10.43 4.29
C VAL A 116 -4.53 -10.32 5.05
N GLN A 117 -4.82 -9.15 5.63
CA GLN A 117 -6.09 -8.88 6.31
C GLN A 117 -7.27 -9.02 5.35
N ARG A 118 -7.14 -8.48 4.12
CA ARG A 118 -8.19 -8.59 3.10
C ARG A 118 -8.43 -10.04 2.68
N ALA A 119 -7.36 -10.83 2.53
CA ALA A 119 -7.45 -12.25 2.20
C ALA A 119 -8.16 -13.05 3.32
N ALA A 120 -7.84 -12.78 4.59
CA ALA A 120 -8.54 -13.39 5.72
C ALA A 120 -10.03 -13.02 5.73
N ALA A 121 -10.36 -11.74 5.56
CA ALA A 121 -11.75 -11.27 5.49
C ALA A 121 -12.53 -11.89 4.33
N HIS A 122 -11.89 -12.08 3.17
CA HIS A 122 -12.48 -12.74 1.99
C HIS A 122 -12.97 -14.15 2.31
N LEU A 123 -12.17 -14.92 3.06
CA LEU A 123 -12.52 -16.29 3.43
C LEU A 123 -13.76 -16.32 4.35
N ASP A 124 -13.91 -15.35 5.23
CA ASP A 124 -15.07 -15.26 6.12
C ASP A 124 -16.32 -14.74 5.39
N GLU A 125 -16.15 -13.81 4.44
CA GLU A 125 -17.23 -13.31 3.60
C GLU A 125 -17.75 -14.38 2.63
N MET A 126 -16.88 -15.22 2.07
CA MET A 126 -17.27 -16.35 1.22
C MET A 126 -18.09 -17.40 1.98
N LYS A 127 -17.78 -17.65 3.26
CA LYS A 127 -18.62 -18.52 4.11
C LYS A 127 -20.01 -17.94 4.32
N LYS A 128 -20.14 -16.62 4.45
CA LYS A 128 -21.42 -15.92 4.60
C LYS A 128 -22.23 -15.93 3.29
N LEU A 129 -21.57 -15.78 2.15
CA LEU A 129 -22.18 -15.87 0.82
C LEU A 129 -22.69 -17.27 0.47
N ALA A 130 -22.11 -18.31 1.09
CA ALA A 130 -22.48 -19.71 0.89
C ALA A 130 -23.49 -20.25 1.92
N ALA A 131 -23.82 -19.48 2.96
CA ALA A 131 -24.78 -19.82 4.01
C ALA A 131 -26.18 -19.30 3.67
#